data_AF-G5NKT7-F1
#
_entry.id   AF-G5NKT7-F1
#
_cell.length_a   1.000
_cell.length_b   1.000
_cell.length_c   1.000
_cell.angle_alpha   90.00
_cell.angle_beta   90.00
_cell.angle_gamma   90.00
#
_symmetry.space_group_name_H-M   'P 1'
#
loop_
_entity.id
_entity.type
_entity.pdbx_description
1 polymer ?
#
loop_
_entity_poly.entity_id
_entity_poly.type
_entity_poly.pdbx_seq_one_letter_code
_entity_poly.pdbx_strand_id
1 'polypeptide(L)'
;MLEQCLPDQLQHQNPAPCAEVKPRAGYVVFKDRHGPLQYLLMPTYRINGTESPLLLEPATPNFFWLAWQARGYMSKKYGHDIPDSAVSLAINSRLGRSQDHLHIHISCIRPDVREQLDNDLTRISTRWLPLPGGLMGHEYLARRITESELAQRSPFMMLAEEVPEARDHMGRYALAVVRQSDDSFVLLATER
;
A
#
# COMPACT_ATOMS: atom_id res chain seq x y z
N MET A 1 -13.79 -0.83 13.94
CA MET A 1 -14.10 -0.18 12.64
C MET A 1 -14.79 -1.14 11.68
N LEU A 2 -14.22 -2.33 11.41
CA LEU A 2 -14.89 -3.36 10.61
C LEU A 2 -16.29 -3.71 11.11
N GLU A 3 -16.44 -3.78 12.43
CA GLU A 3 -17.71 -4.05 13.12
C GLU A 3 -18.78 -2.98 12.91
N GLN A 4 -18.44 -1.82 12.34
CA GLN A 4 -19.41 -0.76 12.02
C GLN A 4 -19.69 -0.72 10.52
N CYS A 5 -18.66 -0.63 9.68
CA CYS A 5 -18.85 -0.45 8.24
C CYS A 5 -19.49 -1.67 7.54
N LEU A 6 -19.01 -2.88 7.86
CA LEU A 6 -19.46 -4.07 7.14
C LEU A 6 -20.92 -4.46 7.48
N PRO A 7 -21.35 -4.50 8.76
CA PRO A 7 -22.74 -4.79 9.07
C PRO A 7 -23.71 -3.76 8.48
N ASP A 8 -23.41 -2.47 8.58
CA ASP A 8 -24.29 -1.40 8.06
C ASP A 8 -24.40 -1.43 6.54
N GLN A 9 -23.30 -1.75 5.85
CA GLN A 9 -23.32 -1.97 4.40
C GLN A 9 -24.20 -3.16 4.01
N LEU A 10 -24.18 -4.25 4.77
CA LEU A 10 -24.94 -5.46 4.46
C LEU A 10 -26.43 -5.30 4.76
N GLN A 11 -26.78 -4.59 5.82
CA GLN A 11 -28.16 -4.43 6.28
C GLN A 11 -28.87 -3.25 5.62
N HIS A 12 -28.18 -2.12 5.47
CA HIS A 12 -28.79 -0.83 5.09
C HIS A 12 -28.18 -0.24 3.81
N GLN A 13 -27.25 -0.95 3.17
CA GLN A 13 -26.50 -0.45 2.01
C GLN A 13 -25.73 0.86 2.29
N ASN A 14 -25.40 1.10 3.55
CA ASN A 14 -24.72 2.31 3.99
C ASN A 14 -23.26 1.99 4.35
N PRO A 15 -22.26 2.61 3.69
CA PRO A 15 -20.86 2.34 3.99
C PRO A 15 -20.36 3.06 5.25
N ALA A 16 -21.11 4.05 5.77
CA ALA A 16 -20.64 4.88 6.87
C ALA A 16 -20.29 4.04 8.13
N PRO A 17 -19.20 4.38 8.87
CA PRO A 17 -18.33 5.55 8.70
C PRO A 17 -17.24 5.39 7.62
N CYS A 18 -17.18 4.26 6.91
CA CYS A 18 -16.29 4.09 5.79
C CYS A 18 -16.77 4.92 4.58
N ALA A 19 -15.83 5.33 3.74
CA ALA A 19 -16.12 5.98 2.47
C ALA A 19 -16.55 4.97 1.39
N GLU A 20 -16.14 3.71 1.54
CA GLU A 20 -16.55 2.58 0.70
C GLU A 20 -16.49 1.27 1.47
N VAL A 21 -17.42 0.36 1.17
CA VAL A 21 -17.37 -1.03 1.61
C VAL A 21 -17.68 -1.92 0.41
N LYS A 22 -16.77 -2.83 0.05
CA LYS A 22 -16.96 -3.81 -1.02
C LYS A 22 -16.82 -5.22 -0.47
N PRO A 23 -17.89 -5.81 0.10
CA PRO A 23 -17.81 -7.13 0.73
C PRO A 23 -17.32 -8.22 -0.23
N ARG A 24 -17.78 -8.20 -1.49
CA ARG A 24 -17.38 -9.19 -2.51
C ARG A 24 -15.92 -9.05 -2.96
N ALA A 25 -15.39 -7.82 -2.99
CA ALA A 25 -14.00 -7.56 -3.32
C ALA A 25 -13.07 -7.65 -2.10
N GLY A 26 -13.64 -7.83 -0.90
CA GLY A 26 -12.89 -8.09 0.32
C GLY A 26 -12.27 -6.87 1.00
N TYR A 27 -12.71 -5.62 0.71
CA TYR A 27 -12.07 -4.42 1.28
C TYR A 27 -13.05 -3.30 1.68
N VAL A 28 -12.54 -2.37 2.50
CA VAL A 28 -13.16 -1.09 2.85
C VAL A 28 -12.17 0.06 2.62
N VAL A 29 -12.70 1.25 2.34
CA VAL A 29 -11.93 2.52 2.31
C VAL A 29 -12.41 3.40 3.45
N PHE A 30 -11.50 3.84 4.30
CA PHE A 30 -11.82 4.60 5.51
C PHE A 30 -11.02 5.90 5.56
N LYS A 31 -11.66 7.02 5.91
CA LYS A 31 -10.95 8.29 6.09
C LYS A 31 -10.16 8.23 7.40
N ASP A 32 -8.84 8.35 7.31
CA ASP A 32 -8.00 8.40 8.50
C ASP A 32 -8.29 9.66 9.32
N ARG A 33 -8.23 9.59 10.64
CA ARG A 33 -8.34 10.77 11.50
C ARG A 33 -7.08 11.64 11.46
N HIS A 34 -5.95 11.05 11.09
CA HIS A 34 -4.66 11.71 10.93
C HIS A 34 -4.46 12.09 9.46
N GLY A 35 -4.12 13.36 9.22
CA GLY A 35 -3.87 13.89 7.88
C GLY A 35 -5.15 14.36 7.15
N PRO A 36 -5.09 15.49 6.43
CA PRO A 36 -6.26 16.07 5.78
C PRO A 36 -6.82 15.19 4.65
N LEU A 37 -5.95 14.48 3.94
CA LEU A 37 -6.29 13.72 2.73
C LEU A 37 -6.06 12.21 2.85
N GLN A 38 -5.54 11.75 3.98
CA GLN A 38 -5.18 10.34 4.15
C GLN A 38 -6.42 9.45 4.27
N TYR A 39 -6.37 8.34 3.54
CA TYR A 39 -7.32 7.22 3.65
C TYR A 39 -6.57 5.93 3.98
N LEU A 40 -7.31 4.96 4.50
CA LEU A 40 -6.86 3.60 4.75
C LEU A 40 -7.66 2.64 3.88
N LEU A 41 -6.99 1.69 3.25
CA LEU A 41 -7.63 0.50 2.70
C LEU A 41 -7.38 -0.69 3.63
N MET A 42 -8.44 -1.38 4.03
CA MET A 42 -8.38 -2.53 4.94
C MET A 42 -9.24 -3.69 4.39
N PRO A 43 -8.89 -4.94 4.69
CA PRO A 43 -9.71 -6.09 4.32
C PRO A 43 -11.00 -6.13 5.16
N THR A 44 -12.07 -6.68 4.59
CA THR A 44 -13.36 -6.91 5.28
C THR A 44 -13.37 -8.14 6.21
N TYR A 45 -12.27 -8.88 6.24
CA TYR A 45 -12.04 -10.06 7.05
C TYR A 45 -10.67 -9.98 7.71
N ARG A 46 -10.43 -10.82 8.71
CA ARG A 46 -9.24 -10.71 9.56
C ARG A 46 -7.96 -11.04 8.79
N ILE A 47 -7.12 -10.03 8.63
CA ILE A 47 -5.71 -10.12 8.26
C ILE A 47 -5.01 -9.14 9.17
N ASN A 48 -4.06 -9.59 10.00
CA ASN A 48 -3.48 -8.74 11.03
C ASN A 48 -2.50 -7.69 10.46
N GLY A 49 -1.73 -8.05 9.43
CA GLY A 49 -0.66 -7.21 8.91
C GLY A 49 0.25 -7.94 7.93
N THR A 50 1.43 -7.38 7.69
CA THR A 50 2.44 -7.93 6.76
C THR A 50 2.89 -9.34 7.13
N GLU A 51 2.79 -9.73 8.40
CA GLU A 51 3.12 -11.07 8.90
C GLU A 51 2.06 -12.15 8.58
N SER A 52 0.91 -11.78 8.05
CA SER A 52 -0.17 -12.74 7.81
C SER A 52 0.15 -13.67 6.64
N PRO A 53 0.13 -15.01 6.81
CA PRO A 53 0.40 -15.96 5.73
C PRO A 53 -0.62 -15.85 4.60
N LEU A 54 -1.83 -15.37 4.89
CA LEU A 54 -2.86 -15.10 3.87
C LEU A 54 -2.36 -14.16 2.77
N LEU A 55 -1.43 -13.24 3.04
CA LEU A 55 -0.89 -12.34 2.01
C LEU A 55 -0.06 -13.07 0.94
N LEU A 56 0.32 -14.32 1.20
CA LEU A 56 1.08 -15.18 0.29
C LEU A 56 0.20 -16.23 -0.44
N GLU A 57 -1.12 -16.16 -0.23
CA GLU A 57 -2.08 -17.02 -0.93
C GLU A 57 -2.47 -16.37 -2.27
N PRO A 58 -2.40 -17.10 -3.40
CA PRO A 58 -2.75 -16.54 -4.72
C PRO A 58 -4.18 -16.00 -4.82
N ALA A 59 -5.09 -16.51 -4.00
CA ALA A 59 -6.50 -16.08 -3.96
C ALA A 59 -6.72 -14.79 -3.16
N THR A 60 -5.72 -14.33 -2.40
CA THR A 60 -5.87 -13.11 -1.58
C THR A 60 -5.93 -11.89 -2.48
N PRO A 61 -6.89 -10.97 -2.28
CA PRO A 61 -6.98 -9.75 -3.05
C PRO A 61 -5.68 -8.94 -3.00
N ASN A 62 -5.31 -8.37 -4.14
CA ASN A 62 -4.17 -7.48 -4.23
C ASN A 62 -4.52 -6.11 -3.60
N PHE A 63 -4.36 -6.00 -2.28
CA PHE A 63 -4.74 -4.81 -1.53
C PHE A 63 -3.97 -3.55 -1.95
N PHE A 64 -2.72 -3.67 -2.42
CA PHE A 64 -1.97 -2.54 -2.97
C PHE A 64 -2.60 -2.04 -4.28
N TRP A 65 -2.98 -2.94 -5.17
CA TRP A 65 -3.70 -2.55 -6.39
C TRP A 65 -5.05 -1.91 -6.07
N LEU A 66 -5.83 -2.51 -5.16
CA LEU A 66 -7.10 -1.92 -4.71
C LEU A 66 -6.90 -0.53 -4.09
N ALA A 67 -5.81 -0.33 -3.32
CA ALA A 67 -5.51 0.94 -2.69
C ALA A 67 -5.10 1.99 -3.73
N TRP A 68 -4.38 1.58 -4.78
CA TRP A 68 -4.09 2.43 -5.92
C TRP A 68 -5.37 2.90 -6.63
N GLN A 69 -6.33 2.00 -6.85
CA GLN A 69 -7.62 2.37 -7.44
C GLN A 69 -8.45 3.29 -6.53
N ALA A 70 -8.30 3.16 -5.21
CA ALA A 70 -8.99 3.99 -4.23
C ALA A 70 -8.38 5.40 -4.05
N ARG A 71 -7.26 5.75 -4.71
CA ARG A 71 -6.63 7.08 -4.56
C ARG A 71 -7.54 8.26 -4.91
N GLY A 72 -8.54 8.06 -5.77
CA GLY A 72 -9.53 9.08 -6.12
C GLY A 72 -10.31 9.64 -4.93
N TYR A 73 -10.40 8.90 -3.81
CA TYR A 73 -10.97 9.41 -2.55
C TYR A 73 -10.18 10.59 -1.98
N MET A 74 -8.87 10.67 -2.24
CA MET A 74 -8.04 11.82 -1.85
C MET A 74 -8.46 13.06 -2.63
N SER A 75 -8.55 12.98 -3.97
CA SER A 75 -8.98 14.09 -4.84
C SER A 75 -10.39 14.55 -4.49
N LYS A 76 -11.32 13.61 -4.28
CA LYS A 76 -12.69 13.92 -3.83
C LYS A 76 -12.71 14.70 -2.52
N LYS A 77 -11.83 14.37 -1.57
CA LYS A 77 -11.72 15.10 -0.30
C LYS A 77 -11.05 16.46 -0.46
N TYR A 78 -10.09 16.56 -1.36
CA TYR A 78 -9.36 17.80 -1.65
C TYR A 78 -10.20 18.81 -2.43
N GLY A 79 -11.16 18.35 -3.24
CA GLY A 79 -11.98 19.19 -4.13
C GLY A 79 -11.32 19.51 -5.47
N HIS A 80 -10.10 19.03 -5.68
CA HIS A 80 -9.32 19.14 -6.92
C HIS A 80 -8.58 17.83 -7.20
N ASP A 81 -8.15 17.66 -8.45
CA ASP A 81 -7.34 16.52 -8.83
C ASP A 81 -5.97 16.55 -8.13
N ILE A 82 -5.60 15.42 -7.54
CA ILE A 82 -4.26 15.17 -7.02
C ILE A 82 -3.51 14.35 -8.09
N PRO A 83 -2.35 14.82 -8.57
CA PRO A 83 -1.59 14.09 -9.57
C PRO A 83 -1.08 12.77 -8.99
N ASP A 84 -1.06 11.73 -9.82
CA ASP A 84 -0.60 10.39 -9.43
C ASP A 84 0.83 10.39 -8.85
N SER A 85 1.69 11.29 -9.31
CA SER A 85 3.06 11.46 -8.82
C SER A 85 3.13 11.93 -7.36
N ALA A 86 2.07 12.52 -6.83
CA ALA A 86 1.96 12.95 -5.45
C ALA A 86 1.40 11.85 -4.53
N VAL A 87 0.89 10.74 -5.05
CA VAL A 87 0.30 9.66 -4.24
C VAL A 87 1.35 8.61 -3.88
N SER A 88 1.30 8.16 -2.63
CA SER A 88 2.04 7.00 -2.14
C SER A 88 1.11 6.05 -1.41
N LEU A 89 1.38 4.76 -1.56
CA LEU A 89 0.77 3.68 -0.79
C LEU A 89 1.82 3.14 0.17
N ALA A 90 1.48 2.95 1.44
CA ALA A 90 2.42 2.39 2.42
C ALA A 90 1.74 1.48 3.42
N ILE A 91 2.43 0.43 3.85
CA ILE A 91 2.04 -0.41 4.97
C ILE A 91 3.22 -0.58 5.92
N ASN A 92 2.95 -0.39 7.20
CA ASN A 92 3.95 -0.55 8.24
C ASN A 92 4.11 -2.03 8.63
N SER A 93 5.33 -2.42 9.00
CA SER A 93 5.61 -3.72 9.59
C SER A 93 4.91 -3.88 10.94
N ARG A 94 4.96 -5.08 11.52
CA ARG A 94 4.40 -5.34 12.85
C ARG A 94 4.98 -4.42 13.93
N LEU A 95 6.28 -4.11 13.84
CA LEU A 95 6.97 -3.22 14.79
C LEU A 95 6.68 -1.73 14.54
N GLY A 96 6.19 -1.37 13.35
CA GLY A 96 5.92 0.01 12.94
C GLY A 96 4.47 0.45 13.12
N ARG A 97 3.58 -0.37 13.69
CA ARG A 97 2.15 -0.08 13.81
C ARG A 97 1.60 -0.35 15.21
N SER A 98 0.44 0.23 15.50
CA SER A 98 -0.29 0.03 16.76
C SER A 98 -1.59 -0.77 16.63
N GLN A 99 -2.07 -0.99 15.40
CA GLN A 99 -3.32 -1.66 15.08
C GLN A 99 -3.01 -3.05 14.55
N ASP A 100 -3.72 -4.06 15.05
CA ASP A 100 -3.56 -5.46 14.63
C ASP A 100 -4.59 -5.86 13.56
N HIS A 101 -4.72 -5.02 12.55
CA HIS A 101 -5.52 -5.26 11.35
C HIS A 101 -4.85 -4.59 10.16
N LEU A 102 -4.70 -5.30 9.04
CA LEU A 102 -4.01 -4.85 7.84
C LEU A 102 -4.62 -3.54 7.34
N HIS A 103 -3.81 -2.49 7.21
CA HIS A 103 -4.23 -1.22 6.65
C HIS A 103 -3.12 -0.64 5.75
N ILE A 104 -3.46 -0.36 4.50
CA ILE A 104 -2.59 0.39 3.57
C ILE A 104 -2.97 1.86 3.67
N HIS A 105 -1.99 2.69 3.99
CA HIS A 105 -2.09 4.13 3.95
C HIS A 105 -2.10 4.60 2.50
N ILE A 106 -3.09 5.42 2.14
CA ILE A 106 -3.20 6.12 0.86
C ILE A 106 -3.05 7.60 1.19
N SER A 107 -1.90 8.18 0.87
CA SER A 107 -1.56 9.55 1.26
C SER A 107 -0.54 10.19 0.33
N CYS A 108 -0.24 11.46 0.55
CA CYS A 108 0.76 12.15 -0.24
C CYS A 108 2.19 11.66 0.09
N ILE A 109 3.00 11.45 -0.94
CA ILE A 109 4.45 11.25 -0.77
C ILE A 109 5.10 12.53 -0.22
N ARG A 110 6.19 12.37 0.55
CA ARG A 110 6.99 13.52 0.97
C ARG A 110 7.77 14.10 -0.22
N PRO A 111 7.94 15.43 -0.33
CA PRO A 111 8.68 16.05 -1.43
C PRO A 111 10.12 15.56 -1.59
N ASP A 112 10.84 15.38 -0.48
CA ASP A 112 12.23 14.90 -0.47
C ASP A 112 12.34 13.45 -0.98
N VAL A 113 11.42 12.57 -0.57
CA VAL A 113 11.36 11.19 -1.07
C VAL A 113 11.01 11.17 -2.56
N ARG A 114 10.09 12.02 -3.03
CA ARG A 114 9.73 12.14 -4.44
C ARG A 114 10.95 12.52 -5.30
N GLU A 115 11.64 13.57 -4.90
CA GLU A 115 12.83 14.07 -5.59
C GLU A 115 13.92 12.99 -5.67
N GLN A 116 14.16 12.28 -4.57
CA GLN A 116 15.15 11.20 -4.56
C GLN A 116 14.77 10.05 -5.50
N LEU A 117 13.51 9.59 -5.48
CA LEU A 117 13.05 8.52 -6.38
C LEU A 117 13.08 8.94 -7.86
N ASP A 118 12.91 10.23 -8.16
CA ASP A 118 13.03 10.74 -9.52
C ASP A 118 14.50 10.79 -9.98
N ASN A 119 15.41 11.18 -9.10
CA ASN A 119 16.85 11.20 -9.37
C ASN A 119 17.42 9.78 -9.60
N ASP A 120 16.86 8.77 -8.93
CA ASP A 120 17.27 7.37 -9.06
C ASP A 120 16.49 6.58 -10.13
N LEU A 121 15.62 7.24 -10.93
CA LEU A 121 14.74 6.59 -11.91
C LEU A 121 15.46 5.53 -12.77
N THR A 122 16.62 5.87 -13.32
CA THR A 122 17.40 4.99 -14.22
C THR A 122 18.21 3.92 -13.48
N ARG A 123 18.35 4.03 -12.15
CA ARG A 123 19.08 3.09 -11.29
C ARG A 123 18.17 2.02 -10.70
N ILE A 124 16.87 2.29 -10.61
CA ILE A 124 15.88 1.35 -10.09
C ILE A 124 15.56 0.31 -11.18
N SER A 125 16.07 -0.91 -10.99
CA SER A 125 15.92 -2.01 -11.93
C SER A 125 14.64 -2.83 -11.67
N THR A 126 14.35 -3.80 -12.54
CA THR A 126 13.28 -4.80 -12.32
C THR A 126 13.64 -5.88 -11.31
N ARG A 127 14.83 -5.84 -10.70
CA ARG A 127 15.23 -6.69 -9.57
C ARG A 127 15.22 -5.87 -8.28
N TRP A 128 14.89 -6.52 -7.17
CA TRP A 128 15.05 -5.93 -5.84
C TRP A 128 16.53 -5.66 -5.57
N LEU A 129 16.88 -4.38 -5.41
CA LEU A 129 18.23 -3.93 -5.09
C LEU A 129 18.16 -2.81 -4.05
N PRO A 130 19.20 -2.62 -3.22
CA PRO A 130 19.27 -1.46 -2.33
C PRO A 130 19.14 -0.15 -3.11
N LEU A 131 18.23 0.71 -2.65
CA LEU A 131 18.06 2.06 -3.15
C LEU A 131 19.27 2.90 -2.70
N PRO A 132 20.02 3.54 -3.62
CA PRO A 132 21.14 4.39 -3.25
C PRO A 132 20.76 5.45 -2.22
N GLY A 133 21.51 5.49 -1.11
CA GLY A 133 21.26 6.45 -0.01
C GLY A 133 20.10 6.10 0.92
N GLY A 134 19.31 5.07 0.61
CA GLY A 134 18.13 4.70 1.40
C GLY A 134 17.06 5.79 1.41
N LEU A 135 16.07 5.70 2.30
CA LEU A 135 15.08 6.78 2.51
C LEU A 135 14.99 7.06 4.00
N MET A 136 15.00 8.35 4.39
CA MET A 136 14.83 8.76 5.79
C MET A 136 15.82 8.10 6.76
N GLY A 137 17.05 7.81 6.30
CA GLY A 137 18.09 7.16 7.11
C GLY A 137 17.89 5.64 7.30
N HIS A 138 16.99 5.02 6.54
CA HIS A 138 16.78 3.58 6.54
C HIS A 138 17.16 2.99 5.19
N GLU A 139 17.67 1.76 5.21
CA GLU A 139 17.88 0.99 3.98
C GLU A 139 16.53 0.57 3.39
N TYR A 140 16.42 0.74 2.09
CA TYR A 140 15.27 0.28 1.32
C TYR A 140 15.76 -0.56 0.15
N LEU A 141 15.12 -1.70 -0.09
CA LEU A 141 15.14 -2.32 -1.40
C LEU A 141 14.13 -1.61 -2.30
N ALA A 142 14.51 -1.39 -3.55
CA ALA A 142 13.64 -0.85 -4.58
C ALA A 142 13.55 -1.82 -5.75
N ARG A 143 12.35 -1.90 -6.35
CA ARG A 143 12.11 -2.65 -7.59
C ARG A 143 11.14 -1.87 -8.47
N ARG A 144 11.50 -1.75 -9.73
CA ARG A 144 10.62 -1.24 -10.78
C ARG A 144 9.64 -2.32 -11.24
N ILE A 145 8.38 -1.94 -11.39
CA ILE A 145 7.32 -2.77 -12.00
C ILE A 145 6.44 -1.92 -12.91
N THR A 146 5.78 -2.56 -13.85
CA THR A 146 4.72 -1.97 -14.67
C THR A 146 3.37 -1.96 -13.95
N GLU A 147 2.41 -1.19 -14.45
CA GLU A 147 1.03 -1.22 -13.96
C GLU A 147 0.40 -2.61 -14.12
N SER A 148 0.65 -3.30 -15.24
CA SER A 148 0.12 -4.64 -15.48
C SER A 148 0.68 -5.66 -14.49
N GLU A 149 1.97 -5.57 -14.15
CA GLU A 149 2.57 -6.38 -13.07
C GLU A 149 1.92 -6.08 -11.72
N LEU A 150 1.73 -4.80 -11.37
CA LEU A 150 1.07 -4.42 -10.12
C LEU A 150 -0.38 -4.92 -10.07
N ALA A 151 -1.11 -4.93 -11.18
CA ALA A 151 -2.47 -5.45 -11.24
C ALA A 151 -2.55 -6.97 -11.09
N GLN A 152 -1.52 -7.70 -11.57
CA GLN A 152 -1.51 -9.17 -11.59
C GLN A 152 -0.89 -9.81 -10.34
N ARG A 153 0.15 -9.20 -9.75
CA ARG A 153 0.89 -9.77 -8.62
C ARG A 153 0.96 -8.74 -7.49
N SER A 154 0.69 -9.18 -6.26
CA SER A 154 0.78 -8.28 -5.11
C SER A 154 2.26 -8.00 -4.76
N PRO A 155 2.58 -6.79 -4.25
CA PRO A 155 3.92 -6.50 -3.73
C PRO A 155 4.37 -7.47 -2.63
N PHE A 156 3.44 -8.05 -1.86
CA PHE A 156 3.74 -9.08 -0.86
C PHE A 156 4.27 -10.36 -1.50
N MET A 157 3.62 -10.83 -2.57
CA MET A 157 4.06 -12.02 -3.32
C MET A 157 5.41 -11.78 -4.00
N MET A 158 5.59 -10.63 -4.64
CA MET A 158 6.87 -10.26 -5.26
C MET A 158 8.00 -10.25 -4.24
N LEU A 159 7.80 -9.63 -3.07
CA LEU A 159 8.81 -9.64 -2.00
C LEU A 159 9.15 -11.07 -1.56
N ALA A 160 8.13 -11.86 -1.22
CA ALA A 160 8.31 -13.20 -0.67
C ALA A 160 8.97 -14.19 -1.64
N GLU A 161 8.75 -14.04 -2.94
CA GLU A 161 9.28 -14.95 -3.96
C GLU A 161 10.68 -14.54 -4.45
N GLU A 162 11.06 -13.27 -4.29
CA GLU A 162 12.19 -12.71 -5.03
C GLU A 162 13.28 -12.13 -4.12
N VAL A 163 12.98 -11.87 -2.84
CA VAL A 163 13.98 -11.44 -1.83
C VAL A 163 14.33 -12.62 -0.94
N PRO A 164 15.63 -12.98 -0.80
CA PRO A 164 16.06 -14.07 0.08
C PRO A 164 15.53 -13.90 1.51
N GLU A 165 15.08 -15.00 2.12
CA GLU A 165 14.57 -15.09 3.50
C GLU A 165 13.30 -14.26 3.80
N ALA A 166 12.86 -13.39 2.90
CA ALA A 166 11.70 -12.53 3.14
C ALA A 166 10.41 -13.32 3.37
N ARG A 167 10.23 -14.45 2.68
CA ARG A 167 9.06 -15.34 2.81
C ARG A 167 8.79 -15.74 4.26
N ASP A 168 9.85 -16.06 5.01
CA ASP A 168 9.75 -16.53 6.40
C ASP A 168 9.77 -15.36 7.41
N HIS A 169 10.00 -14.14 6.93
CA HIS A 169 10.19 -12.94 7.76
C HIS A 169 9.32 -11.75 7.33
N MET A 170 8.23 -11.98 6.59
CA MET A 170 7.33 -10.94 6.06
C MET A 170 6.89 -9.90 7.10
N GLY A 171 6.70 -10.32 8.36
CA GLY A 171 6.30 -9.43 9.45
C GLY A 171 7.28 -8.32 9.82
N ARG A 172 8.54 -8.45 9.42
CA ARG A 172 9.60 -7.44 9.62
C ARG A 172 9.56 -6.35 8.55
N TYR A 173 9.01 -6.65 7.39
CA TYR A 173 8.99 -5.73 6.26
C TYR A 173 7.84 -4.73 6.36
N ALA A 174 8.19 -3.47 6.09
CA ALA A 174 7.25 -2.45 5.65
C ALA A 174 7.38 -2.31 4.12
N LEU A 175 6.27 -2.04 3.44
CA LEU A 175 6.23 -1.93 1.98
C LEU A 175 5.60 -0.61 1.56
N ALA A 176 6.06 -0.05 0.45
CA ALA A 176 5.44 1.11 -0.18
C ALA A 176 5.42 1.00 -1.72
N VAL A 177 4.49 1.73 -2.34
CA VAL A 177 4.33 1.81 -3.80
C VAL A 177 4.16 3.27 -4.20
N VAL A 178 4.92 3.68 -5.20
CA VAL A 178 4.93 5.05 -5.73
C VAL A 178 5.01 4.99 -7.25
N ARG A 179 4.23 5.82 -7.95
CA ARG A 179 4.30 5.93 -9.41
C ARG A 179 5.55 6.75 -9.82
N GLN A 180 6.29 6.30 -10.83
CA GLN A 180 7.44 7.02 -11.38
C GLN A 180 7.00 7.95 -12.53
N SER A 181 7.90 8.83 -12.96
CA SER A 181 7.62 9.84 -14.01
C SER A 181 7.44 9.24 -15.40
N ASP A 182 7.83 7.99 -15.62
CA ASP A 182 7.64 7.23 -16.86
C ASP A 182 6.49 6.21 -16.78
N ASP A 183 5.50 6.51 -15.94
CA ASP A 183 4.26 5.76 -15.72
C ASP A 183 4.42 4.36 -15.09
N SER A 184 5.64 3.89 -14.88
CA SER A 184 5.90 2.69 -14.08
C SER A 184 5.67 2.93 -12.58
N PHE A 185 5.83 1.88 -11.78
CA PHE A 185 5.84 1.96 -10.31
C PHE A 185 7.18 1.53 -9.75
N VAL A 186 7.54 2.11 -8.61
CA VAL A 186 8.58 1.57 -7.73
C VAL A 186 7.91 0.94 -6.51
N LEU A 187 8.25 -0.33 -6.27
CA LEU A 187 8.04 -1.01 -5.01
C LEU A 187 9.22 -0.71 -4.09
N LEU A 188 8.93 -0.44 -2.83
CA LEU A 188 9.90 -0.18 -1.79
C LEU A 188 9.68 -1.17 -0.65
N ALA A 189 10.77 -1.73 -0.12
CA ALA A 189 10.74 -2.61 1.05
C ALA A 189 11.84 -2.24 2.04
N THR A 190 11.51 -2.14 3.32
CA THR A 190 12.50 -1.94 4.39
C THR A 190 12.23 -2.93 5.51
N GLU A 191 13.29 -3.54 6.04
CA GLU A 191 13.21 -4.46 7.17
C GLU A 191 13.42 -3.69 8.49
N ARG A 192 12.65 -4.04 9.52
CA ARG A 192 12.82 -3.56 10.90
C ARG A 192 12.93 -4.71 11.89
#